data_AF-A0A7J5E8Q7-F1
#
_entry.id   AF-A0A7J5E8Q7-F1
#
_cell.length_a   1.000
_cell.length_b   1.000
_cell.length_c   1.000
_cell.angle_alpha   90.00
_cell.angle_beta   90.00
_cell.angle_gamma   90.00
#
_symmetry.space_group_name_H-M   'P 1'
#
loop_
_entity.id
_entity.type
_entity.pdbx_description
1 polymer ?
#
loop_
_entity_poly.entity_id
_entity_poly.type
_entity_poly.pdbx_seq_one_letter_code
_entity_poly.pdbx_strand_id
1 'polypeptide(L)' 'MLISLNWLKNYIDLDGISPEEIEHKLSTSGLEVEGYTDQNKIYENFVVGYVKERKKHPNADKLSVCIVNNGK' A
#
# COMPACT_ATOMS: atom_id res chain seq x y z
N MET A 1 -1.63 -3.87 16.58
CA MET A 1 -0.64 -2.85 16.15
C MET A 1 -0.21 -3.20 14.73
N LEU A 2 -0.09 -2.24 13.82
CA LEU A 2 0.38 -2.49 12.44
C LEU A 2 1.82 -2.03 12.27
N ILE A 3 2.66 -2.87 11.66
CA ILE A 3 4.06 -2.59 11.37
C ILE A 3 4.35 -2.91 9.91
N SER A 4 5.12 -2.05 9.25
CA SER A 4 5.61 -2.31 7.88
C SER A 4 6.73 -3.35 7.91
N LEU A 5 6.58 -4.43 7.14
CA LEU A 5 7.66 -5.40 6.95
C LEU A 5 8.91 -4.76 6.31
N ASN A 6 8.72 -3.77 5.44
CA ASN A 6 9.84 -3.04 4.85
C ASN A 6 10.59 -2.18 5.87
N TRP A 7 9.89 -1.66 6.88
CA TRP A 7 10.54 -0.97 7.99
C TRP A 7 11.31 -1.95 8.87
N LEU A 8 10.72 -3.11 9.16
CA LEU A 8 11.33 -4.16 9.98
C LEU A 8 12.61 -4.73 9.35
N LYS A 9 12.67 -4.83 8.01
CA LYS A 9 13.86 -5.20 7.24
C LYS A 9 15.10 -4.32 7.51
N ASN A 10 14.92 -3.11 8.03
CA ASN A 10 16.05 -2.25 8.41
C ASN A 10 16.74 -2.70 9.72
N TYR A 11 16.11 -3.60 10.47
CA TYR A 11 16.60 -4.05 11.78
C TYR A 11 16.95 -5.53 11.80
N ILE A 12 16.27 -6.33 10.98
CA ILE A 12 16.47 -7.79 10.88
C ILE A 12 16.40 -8.25 9.42
N ASP A 13 17.11 -9.32 9.11
CA ASP A 13 17.04 -9.96 7.80
C ASP A 13 15.74 -10.78 7.68
N LEU A 14 14.98 -10.51 6.62
CA LEU A 14 13.72 -11.18 6.30
C LEU A 14 13.72 -11.70 4.85
N ASP A 15 14.88 -11.79 4.21
CA ASP A 15 14.94 -12.25 2.83
C ASP A 15 14.64 -13.75 2.72
N GLY A 16 13.79 -14.10 1.75
CA GLY A 16 13.31 -15.46 1.54
C GLY A 16 12.24 -15.95 2.53
N ILE A 17 11.83 -15.14 3.51
CA ILE A 17 10.79 -15.50 4.48
C ILE A 17 9.43 -14.95 4.00
N SER A 18 8.41 -15.81 3.92
CA SER A 18 7.06 -15.38 3.52
C SER A 18 6.32 -14.65 4.66
N PRO A 19 5.34 -13.79 4.36
CA PRO A 19 4.49 -13.16 5.38
C PRO A 19 3.81 -14.15 6.33
N GLU A 20 3.37 -15.30 5.82
CA GLU A 20 2.75 -16.39 6.62
C GLU A 20 3.75 -17.01 7.60
N GLU A 21 5.01 -17.20 7.19
CA GLU A 21 6.04 -17.69 8.10
C GLU A 21 6.36 -16.69 9.21
N ILE A 22 6.35 -15.39 8.88
CA ILE A 22 6.54 -14.31 9.86
C ILE A 22 5.40 -14.33 10.88
N GLU A 23 4.15 -14.40 10.43
CA GLU A 23 2.95 -14.50 11.27
C GLU A 23 3.05 -15.69 12.25
N HIS A 24 3.40 -16.87 11.73
CA HIS A 24 3.55 -18.08 12.54
C HIS A 24 4.66 -17.95 13.59
N LYS A 25 5.82 -17.41 13.21
CA LYS A 25 6.97 -17.24 14.12
C LYS A 25 6.67 -16.23 15.23
N LEU A 26 6.01 -15.11 14.90
CA LEU A 26 5.61 -14.10 15.89
C LEU A 26 4.59 -14.69 16.88
N SER A 27 3.55 -15.37 16.37
CA SER A 27 2.51 -15.99 17.19
C SER A 27 3.08 -17.05 18.13
N THR A 28 4.00 -17.90 17.64
CA THR A 28 4.69 -18.91 18.46
C THR A 28 5.59 -18.27 19.53
N SER A 29 6.11 -17.07 19.27
CA SER A 29 6.92 -16.30 20.22
C SER A 29 6.07 -15.55 21.26
N GLY A 30 4.74 -15.72 21.25
CA GLY A 30 3.80 -15.07 22.16
C GLY A 30 3.32 -13.69 21.70
N LEU A 31 3.65 -13.28 20.47
CA LEU A 31 3.16 -12.04 19.85
C LEU A 31 2.01 -12.39 18.90
N GLU A 32 0.78 -12.26 19.38
CA GLU A 32 -0.42 -12.54 18.58
C GLU A 32 -0.48 -11.65 17.33
N VAL A 33 -0.69 -12.28 16.17
CA VAL A 33 -0.86 -11.61 14.88
C VAL A 33 -2.27 -11.87 14.38
N GLU A 34 -3.10 -10.83 14.35
CA GLU A 34 -4.49 -10.92 13.87
C GLU A 34 -4.58 -11.07 12.35
N GLY A 35 -3.52 -10.72 11.62
CA GLY A 35 -3.40 -10.84 10.18
C GLY A 35 -2.43 -9.83 9.57
N TYR A 36 -2.30 -9.87 8.26
CA TYR A 36 -1.47 -8.94 7.49
C TYR A 36 -2.19 -8.47 6.22
N THR A 37 -1.68 -7.42 5.58
CA THR A 37 -2.25 -6.88 4.34
C THR A 37 -1.17 -6.78 3.27
N ASP A 38 -1.39 -7.43 2.15
CA ASP A 38 -0.53 -7.30 0.97
C ASP A 38 -0.90 -6.06 0.17
N GLN A 39 -0.15 -4.98 0.37
CA GLN A 39 -0.37 -3.72 -0.36
C GLN A 39 -0.01 -3.83 -1.85
N ASN A 40 0.91 -4.72 -2.24
CA ASN A 40 1.30 -4.85 -3.65
C ASN A 40 0.13 -5.36 -4.48
N LYS A 41 -0.60 -6.35 -3.95
CA LYS A 41 -1.80 -6.89 -4.60
C LYS A 41 -2.93 -5.86 -4.69
N ILE A 42 -3.09 -5.02 -3.67
CA ILE A 42 -4.15 -3.98 -3.65
C ILE A 42 -3.89 -2.91 -4.72
N TYR A 43 -2.62 -2.56 -4.96
CA TYR A 43 -2.23 -1.47 -5.84
C TYR A 43 -1.64 -1.92 -7.18
N GLU A 44 -1.83 -3.18 -7.58
CA GLU A 44 -1.21 -3.78 -8.77
C GLU A 44 -1.40 -2.94 -10.05
N ASN A 45 -2.58 -2.33 -10.23
CA ASN A 45 -2.92 -1.53 -11.40
C ASN A 45 -2.90 0.00 -11.14
N PHE A 46 -2.38 0.43 -9.99
CA PHE A 46 -2.29 1.84 -9.65
C PHE A 46 -1.00 2.44 -10.19
N VAL A 47 -1.12 3.62 -10.78
CA VAL A 47 0.02 4.37 -11.32
C VAL A 47 0.04 5.78 -10.75
N VAL A 48 1.22 6.36 -10.65
CA VAL A 48 1.38 7.78 -10.28
C VAL A 48 1.01 8.64 -11.48
N GLY A 49 0.10 9.60 -11.27
CA GLY A 49 -0.31 10.57 -12.27
C GLY A 49 -0.06 12.00 -11.83
N TYR A 50 0.32 12.86 -12.76
CA TYR A 50 0.46 14.30 -12.58
C TYR A 50 -0.75 15.04 -13.15
N VAL A 51 -1.44 15.81 -12.31
CA VAL A 51 -2.59 16.62 -12.72
C VAL A 51 -2.09 17.86 -13.46
N LYS A 52 -2.29 17.91 -14.77
CA LYS A 52 -1.92 19.05 -15.63
C LYS A 52 -2.91 20.20 -15.53
N GLU A 53 -4.20 19.88 -15.43
CA GLU A 53 -5.26 20.89 -15.36
C GLU A 53 -6.41 20.40 -14.48
N ARG A 54 -7.08 21.33 -13.79
CA ARG A 54 -8.30 21.09 -13.01
C ARG A 54 -9.35 22.16 -13.32
N LYS A 55 -10.56 21.75 -13.70
CA LYS A 55 -11.73 22.61 -13.93
C LYS A 55 -12.91 22.19 -13.06
N LYS A 56 -13.78 23.13 -12.67
CA LYS A 56 -15.04 22.81 -11.95
C LYS A 56 -15.95 22.01 -12.86
N HIS A 57 -16.60 20.97 -12.32
CA HIS A 57 -17.55 20.20 -13.11
C HIS A 57 -18.81 21.04 -13.41
N PRO A 58 -19.28 21.10 -14.67
CA PRO A 58 -20.37 22.01 -15.07
C PRO A 58 -21.68 21.72 -14.33
N ASN A 59 -21.94 20.45 -14.02
CA ASN A 59 -23.22 19.99 -13.43
C ASN A 59 -23.09 19.46 -12.01
N ALA A 60 -21.94 19.62 -11.34
CA ALA A 60 -21.74 19.05 -10.01
C ALA A 60 -20.83 19.93 -9.16
N ASP A 61 -21.36 20.42 -8.04
CA ASP A 61 -20.68 21.41 -7.21
C ASP A 61 -19.43 20.86 -6.51
N LYS A 62 -19.43 19.57 -6.17
CA LYS A 62 -18.34 18.88 -5.44
C LYS A 62 -17.34 18.15 -6.34
N LEU A 63 -17.50 18.20 -7.66
CA LEU A 63 -16.64 17.47 -8.60
C LEU A 63 -15.73 18.39 -9.40
N SER A 64 -14.65 17.81 -9.91
CA SER A 64 -13.70 18.49 -10.79
C SER A 64 -13.36 17.59 -11.97
N VAL A 65 -13.22 18.20 -13.14
CA VAL A 65 -12.69 17.55 -14.33
C VAL A 65 -11.19 17.81 -14.36
N CYS A 66 -10.39 16.74 -14.32
CA CYS A 66 -8.93 16.82 -14.28
C CYS A 66 -8.32 16.23 -15.55
N ILE A 67 -7.36 16.93 -16.14
CA ILE A 67 -6.50 16.38 -17.19
C ILE A 67 -5.24 15.86 -16.51
N VAL A 68 -4.96 14.58 -16.63
CA VAL A 68 -3.89 13.89 -15.90
C VAL A 68 -2.92 13.25 -16.89
N ASN A 69 -1.62 13.38 -16.62
CA ASN A 69 -0.56 12.64 -17.30
C ASN A 69 -0.13 11.47 -16.42
N ASN A 70 -0.24 10.24 -16.91
CA ASN A 70 0.14 9.01 -16.20
C ASN A 70 1.54 8.50 -16.59
N GLY A 71 2.35 9.32 -17.27
CA GLY A 71 3.72 8.98 -17.66
C GLY A 71 3.84 8.09 -18.90
N LYS A 72 2.72 7.79 -19.58
CA LYS A 72 2.70 7.14 -20.89
C LYS A 72 2.64 8.17 -22.02
#